data_AF-A0A952MTG5-F1
#
_entry.id   AF-A0A952MTG5-F1
#
_cell.length_a   1.000
_cell.length_b   1.000
_cell.length_c   1.000
_cell.angle_alpha   90.00
_cell.angle_beta   90.00
_cell.angle_gamma   90.00
#
_symmetry.space_group_name_H-M   'P 1'
#
loop_
_entity.id
_entity.type
_entity.pdbx_description
1 polymer ?
#
loop_
_entity_poly.entity_id
_entity_poly.type
_entity_poly.pdbx_seq_one_letter_code
_entity_poly.pdbx_strand_id
1 'polypeptide(L)' 'MGKGDKKSKKGKRWKGSYGVSRNKKALKTRLKRAASKKVGKSKDETKAAKPKKTARKKAE' A
#
# COMPACT_ATOMS: atom_id res chain seq x y z
N MET A 1 -4.99 -13.47 7.49
CA MET A 1 -4.62 -14.15 6.22
C MET A 1 -3.22 -13.74 5.76
N GLY A 2 -2.29 -14.69 5.69
CA GLY A 2 -0.89 -14.49 5.30
C GLY A 2 -0.67 -14.41 3.79
N LYS A 3 0.60 -14.35 3.37
CA LYS A 3 0.99 -14.35 1.94
C LYS A 3 0.75 -15.70 1.25
N GLY A 4 0.77 -16.80 2.01
CA GLY A 4 0.50 -18.15 1.51
C GLY A 4 -0.97 -18.44 1.21
N ASP A 5 -1.90 -17.66 1.77
CA ASP A 5 -3.33 -17.87 1.54
C ASP A 5 -3.76 -17.35 0.15
N LYS A 6 -3.90 -18.29 -0.78
CA LYS A 6 -4.26 -18.07 -2.19
C LYS A 6 -5.69 -17.57 -2.39
N LYS A 7 -6.56 -17.57 -1.37
CA LYS A 7 -7.95 -17.09 -1.45
C LYS A 7 -8.07 -15.66 -0.96
N SER A 8 -7.25 -15.25 0.02
CA SER A 8 -7.23 -13.86 0.48
C SER A 8 -6.70 -12.86 -0.55
N LYS A 9 -7.11 -11.60 -0.37
CA LYS A 9 -6.58 -10.47 -1.14
C LYS A 9 -5.05 -10.32 -0.99
N LYS A 10 -4.48 -10.67 0.18
CA LYS A 10 -3.04 -10.58 0.45
C LYS A 10 -2.27 -11.65 -0.31
N GLY A 11 -2.67 -12.91 -0.27
CA GLY A 11 -1.98 -13.95 -1.04
C GLY A 11 -2.22 -13.86 -2.54
N LYS A 12 -3.40 -13.40 -2.99
CA LYS A 12 -3.61 -13.03 -4.41
C LYS A 12 -2.66 -11.92 -4.87
N ARG A 13 -2.42 -10.90 -4.02
CA ARG A 13 -1.41 -9.86 -4.30
C ARG A 13 -0.01 -10.44 -4.38
N TRP A 14 0.36 -11.32 -3.46
CA TRP A 14 1.69 -11.94 -3.44
C TRP A 14 1.96 -12.82 -4.67
N LYS A 15 1.01 -13.68 -5.04
CA LYS A 15 1.09 -14.54 -6.23
C LYS A 15 0.98 -13.76 -7.56
N GLY A 16 0.50 -12.52 -7.53
CA GLY A 16 0.20 -11.75 -8.76
C GLY A 16 -1.07 -12.21 -9.51
N SER A 17 -1.88 -13.07 -8.91
CA SER A 17 -3.12 -13.58 -9.52
C SER A 17 -4.36 -12.76 -9.13
N TYR A 18 -5.39 -12.82 -9.98
CA TYR A 18 -6.70 -12.20 -9.71
C TYR A 18 -7.73 -13.27 -9.32
N GLY A 19 -8.84 -12.83 -8.75
CA GLY A 19 -9.95 -13.70 -8.33
C GLY A 19 -11.02 -12.87 -7.62
N VAL A 20 -11.96 -13.52 -6.95
CA VAL A 20 -13.07 -12.85 -6.25
C VAL A 20 -12.56 -11.77 -5.29
N SER A 21 -11.59 -12.10 -4.43
CA SER A 21 -11.03 -11.18 -3.43
C SER A 21 -10.13 -10.07 -4.01
N ARG A 22 -9.59 -10.23 -5.23
CA ARG A 22 -8.79 -9.24 -5.96
C ARG A 22 -9.30 -9.10 -7.39
N ASN A 23 -10.49 -8.52 -7.56
CA ASN A 23 -11.14 -8.39 -8.87
C ASN A 23 -10.53 -7.24 -9.71
N LYS A 24 -10.18 -7.50 -10.98
CA LYS A 24 -9.60 -6.51 -11.91
C LYS A 24 -10.52 -5.31 -12.17
N LYS A 25 -11.80 -5.55 -12.46
CA LYS A 25 -12.78 -4.50 -12.82
C LYS A 25 -12.97 -3.54 -11.63
N ALA A 26 -13.17 -4.10 -10.44
CA ALA A 26 -13.33 -3.31 -9.21
C ALA A 26 -12.08 -2.49 -8.83
N LEU A 27 -10.88 -3.00 -9.14
CA LEU A 27 -9.64 -2.24 -8.94
C LEU A 27 -9.53 -1.08 -9.93
N LYS A 28 -9.81 -1.32 -11.22
CA LYS A 28 -9.80 -0.25 -12.24
C LYS A 28 -10.81 0.86 -11.89
N THR A 29 -12.02 0.52 -11.46
CA THR A 29 -13.02 1.53 -11.07
C THR A 29 -12.61 2.30 -9.81
N ARG A 30 -12.01 1.63 -8.82
CA ARG A 30 -11.43 2.30 -7.64
C ARG A 30 -10.29 3.25 -8.03
N LEU A 31 -9.40 2.85 -8.92
CA LEU A 31 -8.30 3.68 -9.40
C LEU A 31 -8.81 4.92 -10.15
N LYS A 32 -9.81 4.76 -11.04
CA LYS A 32 -10.46 5.88 -11.73
C LYS A 32 -11.12 6.86 -10.75
N ARG A 33 -11.85 6.35 -9.75
CA ARG A 33 -12.46 7.19 -8.69
C ARG A 33 -11.45 7.90 -7.81
N ALA A 34 -10.33 7.25 -7.51
CA ALA A 34 -9.25 7.86 -6.74
C ALA A 34 -8.55 8.97 -7.55
N ALA A 35 -8.35 8.74 -8.85
CA ALA A 35 -7.79 9.75 -9.76
C ALA A 35 -8.72 10.97 -9.92
N SER A 36 -10.03 10.75 -10.06
CA SER A 36 -11.01 11.85 -10.18
C SER A 36 -11.21 12.63 -8.88
N LYS A 37 -10.95 12.03 -7.72
CA LYS A 37 -11.01 12.71 -6.41
C LYS A 37 -9.84 13.67 -6.14
N LYS A 38 -8.88 13.81 -7.05
CA LYS A 38 -7.75 14.74 -6.90
C LYS A 38 -8.10 16.24 -6.95
N VAL A 39 -9.38 16.62 -7.05
CA VAL A 39 -9.80 18.01 -6.82
C VAL A 39 -10.21 18.27 -5.36
N GLY A 40 -10.29 17.23 -4.52
CA GLY A 40 -10.69 17.35 -3.12
C GLY A 40 -9.66 16.78 -2.16
N LYS A 41 -8.71 17.63 -1.74
CA LYS A 41 -7.95 17.52 -0.48
C LYS A 41 -6.84 16.45 -0.45
N SER A 42 -5.68 16.82 -1.02
CA SER A 42 -4.39 16.55 -0.38
C SER A 42 -4.41 17.19 1.02
N LYS A 43 -4.70 16.39 2.05
CA LYS A 43 -4.35 16.75 3.43
C LYS A 43 -2.88 16.34 3.61
N ASP A 44 -2.02 17.36 3.59
CA ASP A 44 -0.76 17.47 4.33
C ASP A 44 0.09 16.20 4.42
N GLU A 45 1.22 16.08 3.71
CA GLU A 45 2.44 16.86 4.00
C GLU A 45 2.61 17.26 5.48
N THR A 46 2.39 16.32 6.40
CA THR A 46 2.93 16.48 7.76
C THR A 46 4.27 15.76 7.86
N LYS A 47 5.30 16.54 7.54
CA LYS A 47 6.70 16.39 7.96
C LYS A 47 7.38 15.07 7.63
N ALA A 48 8.25 15.14 6.62
CA ALA A 48 9.51 14.41 6.64
C ALA A 48 10.24 14.70 7.97
N ALA A 49 9.91 13.94 9.02
CA ALA A 49 10.74 13.86 10.20
C ALA A 49 12.03 13.18 9.74
N LYS A 50 13.07 13.98 9.50
CA LYS A 50 14.44 13.50 9.32
C LYS A 50 14.68 12.43 10.39
N PRO A 51 15.13 11.22 10.04
CA PRO A 51 15.43 10.22 11.05
C PRO A 51 16.48 10.82 11.99
N LYS A 52 16.16 10.90 13.30
CA LYS A 52 17.15 11.20 14.32
C LYS A 52 18.21 10.10 14.23
N LYS A 53 19.38 10.41 13.67
CA LYS A 53 20.51 9.49 13.64
C LYS A 53 20.91 9.25 15.10
N THR A 54 20.61 8.06 15.61
CA THR A 54 21.23 7.59 16.85
C THR A 54 22.72 7.34 16.57
N ALA A 55 23.59 7.83 17.44
CA ALA A 55 25.03 7.59 17.34
C ALA A 55 25.29 6.08 17.43
N ARG A 56 26.07 5.54 16.50
CA ARG A 56 26.53 4.15 16.56
C ARG A 56 27.47 4.05 17.77
N LYS A 57 27.19 3.17 18.73
CA LYS A 57 28.19 2.77 19.72
C LYS A 57 29.34 2.09 18.96
N LYS A 58 30.57 2.50 19.27
CA LYS A 58 31.78 1.82 18.79
C LYS A 58 31.75 0.37 19.32
N ALA A 59 32.13 -0.56 18.44
CA ALA A 59 32.40 -1.94 18.81
C ALA A 59 33.68 -1.98 19.65
N GLU A 60 33.62 -2.76 20.72
CA GLU A 60 34.76 -3.49 21.27
C GLU A 60 34.49 -4.98 20.99
#